data_AF-A0AA36AKA2-F1
#
_entry.id   AF-A0AA36AKA2-F1
#
_cell.length_a   1.000
_cell.length_b   1.000
_cell.length_c   1.000
_cell.angle_alpha   90.00
_cell.angle_beta   90.00
_cell.angle_gamma   90.00
#
_symmetry.space_group_name_H-M   'P 1'
#
loop_
_entity.id
_entity.type
_entity.pdbx_description
1 polymer ?
#
loop_
_entity_poly.entity_id
_entity_poly.type
_entity_poly.pdbx_seq_one_letter_code
_entity_poly.pdbx_strand_id
1 'polypeptide(L)'
;MINMLNNFVIGRSGDKYSMTHSCEDPQLTKTYIYDLDEPLESTDIFGRKFKSIFKLVNPNYLTETCTEWTDGVIECTFEITGGDTMTWKVNYKGHTSTTILKKVAS
;
A
#
# COMPACT_ATOMS: atom_id res chain seq x y z
N MET A 1 -9.40 -18.60 7.12
CA MET A 1 -8.26 -17.67 7.16
C MET A 1 -8.18 -17.09 5.75
N ILE A 2 -8.67 -15.87 5.52
CA ILE A 2 -8.70 -15.33 4.17
C ILE A 2 -7.29 -14.77 3.91
N ASN A 3 -6.54 -15.42 3.01
CA ASN A 3 -5.31 -14.86 2.43
C ASN A 3 -5.73 -13.69 1.53
N MET A 4 -5.89 -12.50 2.10
CA MET A 4 -6.58 -11.39 1.41
C MET A 4 -5.67 -10.58 0.48
N LEU A 5 -4.34 -10.72 0.58
CA LEU A 5 -3.39 -10.02 -0.27
C LEU A 5 -2.30 -10.99 -0.69
N ASN A 6 -2.36 -11.45 -1.93
CA ASN A 6 -1.34 -12.35 -2.47
C ASN A 6 -0.22 -11.56 -3.12
N ASN A 7 -0.53 -10.43 -3.76
CA ASN A 7 0.45 -9.58 -4.42
C ASN A 7 -0.02 -8.12 -4.39
N PHE A 8 0.95 -7.19 -4.44
CA PHE A 8 0.67 -5.82 -4.82
C PHE A 8 1.75 -5.27 -5.73
N VAL A 9 1.36 -4.32 -6.57
CA VAL A 9 2.24 -3.64 -7.53
C VAL A 9 2.18 -2.15 -7.25
N ILE A 10 3.34 -1.54 -7.01
CA ILE A 10 3.49 -0.08 -6.97
C ILE A 10 4.05 0.35 -8.32
N GLY A 11 3.31 1.19 -9.02
CA GLY A 11 3.65 1.67 -10.36
C GLY A 11 3.70 3.19 -10.44
N ARG A 12 4.31 3.68 -11.52
CA ARG A 12 4.26 5.10 -11.90
C ARG A 12 4.03 5.19 -13.41
N SER A 13 3.10 6.05 -13.81
CA SER A 13 2.81 6.36 -15.21
C SER A 13 2.76 7.86 -15.39
N GLY A 14 3.79 8.42 -16.04
CA GLY A 14 4.01 9.87 -16.07
C GLY A 14 4.18 10.43 -14.66
N ASP A 15 3.27 11.32 -14.26
CA ASP A 15 3.29 11.98 -12.95
C ASP A 15 2.38 11.29 -11.91
N LYS A 16 1.58 10.31 -12.32
CA LYS A 16 0.69 9.57 -11.42
C LYS A 16 1.35 8.33 -10.86
N TYR A 17 1.10 8.05 -9.59
CA TYR A 17 1.45 6.79 -8.94
C TYR A 17 0.23 5.87 -8.90
N SER A 18 0.50 4.57 -8.86
CA SER A 18 -0.55 3.56 -8.66
C SER A 18 -0.13 2.50 -7.67
N MET A 19 -1.13 1.94 -6.97
CA MET A 19 -0.96 0.76 -6.14
C MET A 19 -2.09 -0.21 -6.48
N THR A 20 -1.75 -1.37 -7.03
CA THR A 20 -2.70 -2.43 -7.36
C THR A 20 -2.59 -3.52 -6.33
N HIS A 21 -3.68 -3.83 -5.65
CA HIS A 21 -3.81 -4.97 -4.75
C HIS A 21 -4.55 -6.10 -5.47
N SER A 22 -3.96 -7.29 -5.45
CA SER A 22 -4.53 -8.48 -6.09
C SER A 22 -4.65 -9.62 -5.09
N CYS A 23 -5.73 -10.38 -5.21
CA CYS A 23 -5.97 -11.62 -4.49
C CYS A 23 -6.24 -12.76 -5.50
N GLU A 24 -6.55 -13.96 -5.01
CA GLU A 24 -6.83 -15.13 -5.88
C GLU A 24 -8.03 -14.92 -6.81
N ASP A 25 -9.00 -14.12 -6.38
CA ASP A 25 -10.13 -13.70 -7.20
C ASP A 25 -9.77 -12.42 -7.99
N PRO A 26 -9.61 -12.49 -9.33
CA PRO A 26 -9.30 -11.33 -10.14
C PRO A 26 -10.38 -10.24 -10.06
N GLN A 27 -11.64 -10.59 -9.78
CA GLN A 27 -12.73 -9.63 -9.68
C GLN A 27 -12.60 -8.73 -8.45
N LEU A 28 -11.82 -9.15 -7.46
CA LEU A 28 -11.52 -8.39 -6.24
C LEU A 28 -10.19 -7.62 -6.34
N THR A 29 -9.52 -7.63 -7.50
CA THR A 29 -8.35 -6.79 -7.75
C THR A 29 -8.75 -5.31 -7.76
N LYS A 30 -7.97 -4.49 -7.07
CA LYS A 30 -8.24 -3.05 -6.98
C LYS A 30 -6.99 -2.24 -7.22
N THR A 31 -7.11 -1.24 -8.09
CA THR A 31 -6.05 -0.30 -8.40
C THR A 31 -6.41 1.08 -7.88
N TYR A 32 -5.52 1.64 -7.09
CA TYR A 32 -5.58 3.00 -6.60
C TYR A 32 -4.63 3.86 -7.43
N ILE A 33 -5.11 4.99 -7.94
CA ILE A 33 -4.29 5.98 -8.64
C ILE A 33 -4.25 7.22 -7.75
N TYR A 34 -3.05 7.72 -7.46
CA TYR A 34 -2.87 8.83 -6.51
C TYR A 34 -1.74 9.76 -6.95
N ASP A 35 -1.84 10.99 -6.47
CA ASP A 35 -0.77 11.97 -6.45
C ASP A 35 -0.03 11.87 -5.10
N LEU A 36 1.26 12.17 -5.10
CA LEU A 36 2.00 12.27 -3.84
C LEU A 36 1.59 13.53 -3.09
N ASP A 37 1.59 13.45 -1.76
CA ASP A 37 1.27 14.52 -0.81
C ASP A 37 -0.19 15.04 -0.90
N GLU A 38 -1.05 14.42 -1.72
CA GLU A 38 -2.47 14.72 -1.85
C GLU A 38 -3.34 13.58 -1.26
N PRO A 39 -4.53 13.89 -0.71
CA PRO A 39 -5.43 12.88 -0.18
C PRO A 39 -6.10 12.05 -1.30
N LEU A 40 -5.96 10.74 -1.21
CA LEU A 40 -6.77 9.77 -1.94
C LEU A 40 -7.95 9.32 -1.08
N GLU A 41 -9.17 9.45 -1.56
CA GLU A 41 -10.35 8.81 -0.97
C GLU A 41 -10.75 7.58 -1.79
N SER A 42 -10.88 6.42 -1.15
CA SER A 42 -11.27 5.20 -1.86
C SER A 42 -11.98 4.21 -0.94
N THR A 43 -12.21 3.00 -1.46
CA THR A 43 -12.69 1.86 -0.69
C THR A 43 -11.69 0.71 -0.82
N ASP A 44 -11.55 -0.15 0.18
CA ASP A 44 -10.73 -1.35 0.06
C ASP A 44 -11.46 -2.43 -0.78
N ILE A 45 -10.86 -3.63 -0.87
CA ILE A 45 -11.45 -4.78 -1.58
C ILE A 45 -12.74 -5.32 -0.92
N PHE A 46 -13.04 -4.92 0.32
CA PHE A 46 -14.26 -5.26 1.05
C PHE A 46 -15.29 -4.12 1.06
N GLY A 47 -15.03 -3.03 0.34
CA GLY A 47 -15.92 -1.87 0.27
C GLY A 47 -15.81 -0.91 1.45
N ARG A 48 -14.84 -1.10 2.37
CA ARG A 48 -14.64 -0.18 3.49
C ARG A 48 -13.97 1.09 3.00
N LYS A 49 -14.54 2.25 3.31
CA LYS A 49 -13.96 3.55 2.96
C LYS A 49 -12.65 3.79 3.71
N PHE A 50 -11.73 4.47 3.04
CA PHE A 50 -10.50 4.95 3.63
C PHE A 50 -10.04 6.22 2.93
N LYS A 51 -9.21 6.99 3.64
CA LYS A 51 -8.44 8.09 3.07
C LYS A 51 -6.96 7.85 3.30
N SER A 52 -6.16 7.93 2.25
CA SER A 52 -4.72 7.73 2.32
C SER A 52 -3.97 8.93 1.74
N ILE A 53 -2.88 9.33 2.39
CA ILE A 53 -1.89 10.26 1.84
C ILE A 53 -0.60 9.48 1.64
N PHE A 54 -0.10 9.47 0.41
CA PHE A 54 1.16 8.83 0.04
C PHE A 54 2.25 9.86 -0.09
N LYS A 55 3.42 9.60 0.50
CA LYS A 55 4.57 10.49 0.42
C LYS A 55 5.83 9.71 0.10
N LEU A 56 6.54 10.15 -0.94
CA LEU A 56 7.83 9.57 -1.31
C LEU A 56 8.93 10.34 -0.58
N VAL A 57 9.48 9.75 0.47
CA VAL A 57 10.52 10.38 1.30
C VAL A 57 11.85 10.42 0.55
N ASN A 58 12.15 9.36 -0.19
CA ASN A 58 13.26 9.25 -1.12
C ASN A 58 12.94 8.17 -2.19
N PRO A 59 13.75 7.99 -3.25
CA PRO A 59 13.44 7.04 -4.33
C PRO A 59 13.18 5.59 -3.90
N ASN A 60 13.65 5.18 -2.72
CA ASN A 60 13.51 3.82 -2.20
C ASN A 60 12.54 3.73 -1.01
N TYR A 61 11.91 4.83 -0.61
CA TYR A 61 11.11 4.88 0.62
C TYR A 61 9.81 5.67 0.44
N LEU A 62 8.70 4.93 0.42
CA LEU A 62 7.33 5.45 0.35
C LEU A 62 6.63 5.26 1.71
N THR A 63 5.91 6.28 2.15
CA THR A 63 5.04 6.21 3.34
C THR A 63 3.59 6.43 2.93
N GLU A 64 2.68 5.77 3.62
CA GLU A 64 1.24 5.96 3.49
C GLU A 64 0.67 6.22 4.90
N THR A 65 -0.15 7.26 5.02
CA THR A 65 -0.95 7.52 6.22
C THR A 65 -2.42 7.27 5.89
N CYS A 66 -3.00 6.22 6.45
CA CYS A 66 -4.37 5.80 6.21
C CYS A 66 -5.27 6.18 7.39
N THR A 67 -6.39 6.82 7.09
CA THR A 67 -7.42 7.27 8.04
C THR A 67 -8.81 6.83 7.56
N GLU A 68 -9.81 6.91 8.43
CA GLU A 68 -11.20 6.44 8.20
C GLU A 68 -11.36 4.92 8.01
N TRP A 69 -10.28 4.20 7.74
CA TRP A 69 -10.26 2.75 7.68
C TRP A 69 -10.32 2.08 9.05
N THR A 70 -10.03 2.77 10.15
CA THR A 70 -10.26 2.30 11.53
C THR A 70 -10.52 3.50 12.43
N ASP A 71 -10.77 3.26 13.73
CA ASP A 71 -10.89 4.34 14.72
C ASP A 71 -9.56 5.06 15.02
N GLY A 72 -8.46 4.64 14.38
CA GLY A 72 -7.16 5.28 14.50
C GLY A 72 -6.49 5.46 13.14
N VAL A 73 -5.31 6.07 13.18
CA VAL A 73 -4.44 6.22 12.03
C VAL A 73 -3.61 4.95 11.86
N ILE A 74 -3.52 4.47 10.63
CA ILE A 74 -2.61 3.40 10.24
C ILE A 74 -1.48 4.02 9.44
N GLU A 75 -0.25 3.77 9.87
CA GLU A 75 0.94 4.24 9.16
C GLU A 75 1.61 3.05 8.48
N CYS A 76 1.73 3.13 7.17
CA CYS A 76 2.38 2.13 6.33
C CYS A 76 3.70 2.69 5.80
N THR A 77 4.73 1.85 5.73
CA THR A 77 6.00 2.21 5.11
C THR A 77 6.48 1.12 4.18
N PHE A 78 6.95 1.49 3.00
CA PHE A 78 7.43 0.60 1.95
C PHE A 78 8.87 1.01 1.61
N GLU A 79 9.85 0.21 2.02
CA GLU A 79 11.27 0.50 1.87
C GLU A 79 11.96 -0.57 1.02
N ILE A 80 12.57 -0.17 -0.10
CA ILE A 80 13.42 -1.06 -0.90
C ILE A 80 14.76 -1.22 -0.16
N THR A 81 14.95 -2.36 0.49
CA THR A 81 16.13 -2.66 1.31
C THR A 81 17.19 -3.49 0.57
N GLY A 82 16.91 -3.91 -0.66
CA GLY A 82 17.83 -4.60 -1.56
C GLY A 82 17.27 -4.67 -2.98
N GLY A 83 18.08 -5.12 -3.95
CA GLY A 83 17.71 -5.09 -5.39
C GLY A 83 16.34 -5.70 -5.72
N ASP A 84 15.97 -6.78 -5.02
CA ASP A 84 14.68 -7.46 -5.18
C ASP A 84 13.92 -7.62 -3.86
N THR A 85 14.24 -6.82 -2.83
CA THR A 85 13.63 -6.95 -1.50
C THR A 85 13.04 -5.63 -1.03
N MET A 86 11.82 -5.70 -0.51
CA MET A 86 11.11 -4.58 0.10
C MET A 86 10.67 -4.95 1.52
N THR A 87 10.91 -4.06 2.46
CA THR A 87 10.36 -4.14 3.81
C THR A 87 9.09 -3.31 3.87
N TRP A 88 7.97 -3.98 4.16
CA TRP A 88 6.69 -3.33 4.42
C TRP A 88 6.40 -3.35 5.92
N LYS A 89 6.15 -2.19 6.51
CA LYS A 89 5.74 -2.06 7.91
C LYS A 89 4.36 -1.43 8.00
N VAL A 90 3.56 -1.92 8.94
CA VAL A 90 2.25 -1.37 9.28
C VAL A 90 2.26 -1.07 10.78
N ASN A 91 2.06 0.18 11.15
CA ASN A 91 1.88 0.62 12.52
C ASN A 91 0.41 0.97 12.78
N TYR A 92 -0.14 0.43 13.86
CA TYR A 92 -1.45 0.80 14.36
C TYR A 92 -1.45 0.77 15.88
N LYS A 93 -1.82 1.89 16.52
CA LYS A 93 -1.92 2.03 17.99
C LYS A 93 -0.66 1.54 18.73
N GLY A 94 0.53 1.83 18.19
CA GLY A 94 1.81 1.46 18.80
C GLY A 94 2.24 0.02 18.54
N HIS A 95 1.42 -0.79 17.88
CA HIS A 95 1.82 -2.12 17.41
C HIS A 95 2.36 -2.03 15.99
N THR A 96 3.51 -2.65 15.74
CA THR A 96 4.13 -2.72 14.42
C THR A 96 4.16 -4.15 13.91
N SER A 97 3.62 -4.36 12.71
CA SER A 97 3.86 -5.56 11.91
C SER A 97 4.92 -5.26 10.86
N THR A 98 5.83 -6.20 10.61
CA THR A 98 6.86 -6.08 9.57
C THR A 98 6.81 -7.30 8.67
N THR A 99 6.68 -7.07 7.36
CA THR A 99 6.65 -8.08 6.32
C THR A 99 7.79 -7.82 5.35
N ILE A 100 8.57 -8.86 5.06
CA ILE A 100 9.62 -8.81 4.04
C ILE A 100 9.05 -9.42 2.75
N LEU A 101 9.06 -8.63 1.70
CA LEU A 101 8.51 -8.98 0.40
C LEU A 101 9.64 -9.12 -0.60
N LYS A 102 9.54 -10.12 -1.46
CA LYS A 102 10.45 -10.29 -2.59
C LYS A 102 9.74 -9.90 -3.88
N LYS A 103 10.47 -9.20 -4.75
CA LYS A 103 10.00 -8.91 -6.10
C LYS A 103 9.81 -10.24 -6.84
N VAL A 104 8.63 -10.44 -7.41
CA VAL A 104 8.36 -11.54 -8.33
C VAL A 104 8.65 -11.07 -9.76
N ALA A 105 9.22 -11.95 -10.58
CA ALA A 105 9.46 -11.64 -11.98
C ALA A 105 8.11 -11.37 -12.68
N SER A 106 8.04 -10.24 -13.38
CA SER A 106 6.92 -9.82 -14.22
C SER A 106 7.01 -10.44 -15.61
#